data_AF-A0A6C0F7W3-F1
#
_entry.id   AF-A0A6C0F7W3-F1
#
_cell.length_a   1.000
_cell.length_b   1.000
_cell.length_c   1.000
_cell.angle_alpha   90.00
_cell.angle_beta   90.00
_cell.angle_gamma   90.00
#
_symmetry.space_group_name_H-M   'P 1'
#
loop_
_entity.id
_entity.type
_entity.pdbx_description
1 polymer ?
#
loop_
_entity_poly.entity_id
_entity_poly.type
_entity_poly.pdbx_seq_one_letter_code
_entity_poly.pdbx_strand_id
1 'polypeptide(L)'
;MSAITNKHAGKVRVSRQASNKNYVKHKQKSVKKDVTLYKKLLEPQKHYLKEGISPEKYKSILQDKCNKEHHHYKSVTDEMIDMLVSRYATKVSESIEKTKALRKEKEKKRQMRKMISETRAKLVEEKDKELRKEITKHLLYLGHVKKKDKDKDKVTDETPTQEPSEEKPTTEPKQGTDQGELTSVIGGKYLEAHDTKWTNLYQKLVADRNCLKFDIADDADWYQFLKNGGK
;
A
#
# COMPACT_ATOMS: atom_id res chain seq x y z
N MET A 1 -9.56 -33.71 -12.97
CA MET A 1 -10.49 -33.18 -11.95
C MET A 1 -9.81 -32.02 -11.23
N SER A 2 -10.15 -30.78 -11.57
CA SER A 2 -9.56 -29.59 -10.91
C SER A 2 -10.42 -29.14 -9.74
N ALA A 3 -9.83 -29.19 -8.55
CA ALA A 3 -10.42 -28.65 -7.33
C ALA A 3 -10.35 -27.12 -7.34
N ILE A 4 -11.52 -26.48 -7.44
CA ILE A 4 -11.67 -25.04 -7.20
C ILE A 4 -11.55 -24.82 -5.69
N THR A 5 -10.38 -24.37 -5.23
CA THR A 5 -10.17 -24.00 -3.82
C THR A 5 -10.79 -22.63 -3.56
N ASN A 6 -11.88 -22.63 -2.80
CA ASN A 6 -12.62 -21.45 -2.38
C ASN A 6 -11.77 -20.61 -1.40
N LYS A 7 -11.17 -19.51 -1.86
CA LYS A 7 -10.27 -18.61 -1.10
C LYS A 7 -10.94 -17.79 0.02
N HIS A 8 -12.11 -18.22 0.50
CA HIS A 8 -12.93 -17.44 1.44
C HIS A 8 -13.41 -18.24 2.67
N ALA A 9 -12.94 -19.47 2.86
CA ALA A 9 -13.15 -20.19 4.12
C ALA A 9 -12.44 -19.44 5.26
N GLY A 10 -13.21 -18.90 6.22
CA GLY A 10 -12.69 -18.31 7.46
C GLY A 10 -12.91 -16.80 7.66
N LYS A 11 -13.46 -16.06 6.69
CA LYS A 11 -13.85 -14.66 6.93
C LYS A 11 -15.23 -14.57 7.58
N VAL A 12 -15.30 -14.84 8.87
CA VAL A 12 -16.47 -14.48 9.69
C VAL A 12 -16.51 -12.95 9.79
N ARG A 13 -17.40 -12.33 9.01
CA ARG A 13 -17.77 -10.92 9.21
C ARG A 13 -18.52 -10.84 10.53
N VAL A 14 -17.83 -10.45 11.61
CA VAL A 14 -18.49 -10.03 12.84
C VAL A 14 -19.27 -8.77 12.50
N SER A 15 -20.59 -8.89 12.29
CA SER A 15 -21.45 -7.73 12.16
C SER A 15 -21.44 -7.02 13.51
N ARG A 16 -20.76 -5.87 13.59
CA ARG A 16 -21.07 -4.89 14.64
C ARG A 16 -22.53 -4.51 14.43
N GLN A 17 -23.43 -5.12 15.20
CA GLN A 17 -24.77 -4.59 15.41
C GLN A 17 -24.57 -3.20 16.02
N ALA A 18 -24.57 -2.18 15.17
CA ALA A 18 -24.75 -0.82 15.63
C ALA A 18 -26.11 -0.79 16.32
N SER A 19 -26.12 -0.58 17.63
CA SER A 19 -27.35 -0.32 18.37
C SER A 19 -27.96 0.96 17.78
N ASN A 20 -28.89 0.78 16.85
CA ASN A 20 -29.75 1.86 16.37
C ASN A 20 -30.66 2.26 17.53
N LYS A 21 -30.17 3.16 18.38
CA LYS A 21 -31.04 4.00 19.20
C LYS A 21 -31.84 4.82 18.20
N ASN A 22 -33.07 4.36 17.91
CA ASN A 22 -34.08 5.12 17.20
C ASN A 22 -34.38 6.39 17.99
N TYR A 23 -33.54 7.40 17.84
CA TYR A 23 -33.89 8.76 18.20
C TYR A 23 -34.99 9.15 17.21
N VAL A 24 -36.24 9.06 17.66
CA VAL A 24 -37.38 9.68 17.00
C VAL A 24 -37.05 11.18 16.97
N LYS A 25 -36.41 11.62 15.90
CA LYS A 25 -36.25 13.05 15.63
C LYS A 25 -37.66 13.56 15.42
N HIS A 26 -38.21 14.19 16.46
CA HIS A 26 -39.35 15.09 16.34
C HIS A 26 -39.02 16.01 15.16
N LYS A 27 -39.63 15.77 13.99
CA LYS A 27 -39.56 16.70 12.88
C LYS A 27 -40.37 17.91 13.35
N GLN A 28 -39.72 18.84 14.05
CA GLN A 28 -40.22 20.20 14.13
C GLN A 28 -40.47 20.59 12.68
N LYS A 29 -41.74 20.81 12.33
CA LYS A 29 -42.12 21.45 11.06
C LYS A 29 -41.30 22.72 11.03
N SER A 30 -40.22 22.72 10.25
CA SER A 30 -39.40 23.90 10.07
C SER A 30 -40.34 24.96 9.51
N VAL A 31 -40.69 25.94 10.34
CA VAL A 31 -41.32 27.18 9.89
C VAL A 31 -40.53 27.59 8.65
N LYS A 32 -41.19 27.69 7.50
CA LYS A 32 -40.54 28.05 6.24
C LYS A 32 -39.91 29.42 6.49
N LYS A 33 -38.62 29.46 6.79
CA LYS A 33 -37.89 30.72 6.96
C LYS A 33 -38.08 31.46 5.65
N ASP A 34 -38.53 32.71 5.70
CA ASP A 34 -38.56 33.56 4.52
C ASP A 34 -37.15 33.58 3.92
N VAL A 35 -36.98 32.81 2.85
CA VAL A 35 -35.71 32.69 2.16
C VAL A 35 -35.54 34.01 1.43
N THR A 36 -34.64 34.84 1.94
CA THR A 36 -34.27 36.11 1.30
C THR A 36 -34.00 35.86 -0.19
N LEU A 37 -34.44 36.81 -1.03
CA LEU A 37 -34.38 36.70 -2.50
C LEU A 37 -32.96 36.31 -2.98
N TYR A 38 -31.93 36.85 -2.34
CA TYR A 38 -30.53 36.47 -2.54
C TYR A 38 -30.21 34.99 -2.27
N LYS A 39 -30.77 34.36 -1.23
CA LYS A 39 -30.54 32.93 -0.96
C LYS A 39 -31.14 32.04 -2.05
N LYS A 40 -32.29 32.42 -2.63
CA LYS A 40 -32.87 31.71 -3.78
C LYS A 40 -31.97 31.81 -5.01
N LEU A 41 -31.29 32.93 -5.21
CA LEU A 41 -30.30 33.12 -6.29
C LEU A 41 -29.03 32.27 -6.10
N LEU A 42 -28.71 31.89 -4.87
CA LEU A 42 -27.55 31.04 -4.55
C LEU A 42 -27.82 29.54 -4.73
N GLU A 43 -29.08 29.09 -4.71
CA GLU A 43 -29.41 27.67 -4.86
C GLU A 43 -28.97 27.10 -6.21
N PRO A 44 -29.25 27.76 -7.35
CA PRO A 44 -28.78 27.31 -8.67
C PRO A 44 -27.27 27.17 -8.77
N GLN A 45 -26.48 27.97 -8.03
CA GLN A 45 -25.02 27.88 -8.05
C GLN A 45 -24.51 26.48 -7.68
N LYS A 46 -25.19 25.79 -6.75
CA LYS A 46 -24.80 24.43 -6.36
C LYS A 46 -24.97 23.44 -7.51
N HIS A 47 -25.98 23.63 -8.35
CA HIS A 47 -26.23 22.80 -9.53
C HIS A 47 -25.17 23.06 -10.60
N TYR A 48 -24.94 24.33 -10.93
CA TYR A 48 -23.98 24.74 -11.95
C TYR A 48 -22.54 24.35 -11.60
N LEU A 49 -22.20 24.38 -10.31
CA LEU A 49 -20.89 23.90 -9.84
C LEU A 49 -20.71 22.39 -10.07
N LYS A 50 -21.78 21.60 -9.94
CA LYS A 50 -21.74 20.14 -10.22
C LYS A 50 -21.63 19.86 -11.72
N GLU A 51 -22.29 20.66 -12.54
CA GLU A 51 -22.25 20.56 -14.00
C GLU A 51 -20.93 21.10 -14.60
N GLY A 52 -20.10 21.76 -13.80
CA GLY A 52 -18.81 22.30 -14.26
C GLY A 52 -18.94 23.52 -15.16
N ILE A 53 -19.98 24.34 -14.97
CA ILE A 53 -20.21 25.53 -15.80
C ILE A 53 -19.14 26.59 -15.49
N SER A 54 -18.56 27.20 -16.54
CA SER A 54 -17.61 28.32 -16.41
C SER A 54 -18.28 29.57 -15.79
N PRO A 55 -17.56 30.38 -14.98
CA PRO A 55 -18.09 31.63 -14.45
C PRO A 55 -18.65 32.58 -15.52
N GLU A 56 -18.07 32.61 -16.71
CA GLU A 56 -18.54 33.43 -17.84
C GLU A 56 -19.90 32.96 -18.33
N LYS A 57 -20.04 31.65 -18.55
CA LYS A 57 -21.30 31.03 -18.95
C LYS A 57 -22.38 31.19 -17.86
N TYR A 58 -21.97 31.18 -16.59
CA TYR A 58 -22.87 31.48 -15.48
C TYR A 58 -23.35 32.94 -15.51
N LYS A 59 -22.48 33.90 -15.83
CA LYS A 59 -22.86 35.32 -16.04
C LYS A 59 -23.91 35.45 -17.15
N SER A 60 -23.70 34.80 -18.30
CA SER A 60 -24.67 34.80 -19.40
C SER A 60 -26.02 34.22 -18.98
N ILE A 61 -26.02 33.09 -18.25
CA ILE A 61 -27.26 32.49 -17.74
C ILE A 61 -28.02 33.43 -16.79
N LEU A 62 -27.30 34.20 -15.95
CA LEU A 62 -27.92 35.19 -15.07
C LEU A 62 -28.53 36.34 -15.87
N GLN A 63 -27.80 36.88 -16.86
CA GLN A 63 -28.30 37.95 -17.73
C GLN A 63 -29.52 37.50 -18.53
N ASP A 64 -29.52 36.30 -19.10
CA ASP A 64 -30.66 35.72 -19.81
C ASP A 64 -31.90 35.60 -18.90
N LYS A 65 -31.70 35.24 -17.63
CA LYS A 65 -32.78 35.12 -16.64
C LYS A 65 -33.31 36.48 -16.17
N CYS A 66 -32.46 37.51 -16.15
CA CYS A 66 -32.88 38.89 -15.91
C CYS A 66 -33.70 39.41 -17.08
N ASN A 67 -33.24 39.20 -18.32
CA ASN A 67 -33.90 39.63 -19.55
C ASN A 67 -35.27 38.96 -19.76
N LYS A 68 -35.44 37.71 -19.32
CA LYS A 68 -36.71 36.98 -19.37
C LYS A 68 -37.69 37.34 -18.24
N GLU A 69 -37.39 38.37 -17.45
CA GLU A 69 -38.19 38.85 -16.31
C GLU A 69 -38.64 37.76 -15.32
N HIS A 70 -37.82 36.75 -15.07
CA HIS A 70 -38.17 35.76 -14.05
C HIS A 70 -38.39 36.43 -12.68
N HIS A 71 -39.43 36.01 -11.95
CA HIS A 71 -39.86 36.63 -10.68
C HIS A 71 -38.75 36.84 -9.64
N HIS A 72 -37.71 36.02 -9.63
CA HIS A 72 -36.59 36.12 -8.69
C HIS A 72 -35.41 36.95 -9.20
N TYR A 73 -35.44 37.37 -10.46
CA TYR A 73 -34.38 38.11 -11.14
C TYR A 73 -34.78 39.54 -11.49
N LYS A 74 -36.09 39.87 -11.41
CA LYS A 74 -36.63 41.20 -11.76
C LYS A 74 -36.08 42.37 -10.92
N SER A 75 -35.64 42.09 -9.69
CA SER A 75 -35.06 43.09 -8.77
C SER A 75 -33.55 42.95 -8.60
N VAL A 76 -32.88 42.20 -9.48
CA VAL A 76 -31.43 41.97 -9.38
C VAL A 76 -30.72 43.09 -10.12
N THR A 77 -29.89 43.84 -9.40
CA THR A 77 -29.03 44.87 -9.99
C THR A 77 -27.77 44.24 -10.59
N ASP A 78 -27.11 44.94 -11.52
CA ASP A 78 -25.85 44.48 -12.11
C ASP A 78 -24.76 44.22 -11.07
N GLU A 79 -24.71 45.04 -10.01
CA GLU A 79 -23.81 44.83 -8.86
C GLU A 79 -24.06 43.48 -8.16
N MET A 80 -25.33 43.07 -8.02
CA MET A 80 -25.67 41.76 -7.46
C MET A 80 -25.26 40.62 -8.39
N ILE A 81 -25.36 40.81 -9.71
CA ILE A 81 -24.88 39.83 -10.71
C ILE A 81 -23.38 39.65 -10.57
N ASP A 82 -22.61 40.74 -10.53
CA ASP A 82 -21.16 40.66 -10.40
C ASP A 82 -20.75 40.02 -9.06
N MET A 83 -21.40 40.36 -7.94
CA MET A 83 -21.18 39.66 -6.66
C MET A 83 -21.47 38.14 -6.75
N LEU A 84 -22.55 37.73 -7.43
CA LEU A 84 -22.89 36.33 -7.61
C LEU A 84 -21.84 35.59 -8.45
N VAL A 85 -21.36 36.23 -9.52
CA VAL A 85 -20.32 35.70 -10.42
C VAL A 85 -18.99 35.59 -9.69
N SER A 86 -18.54 36.63 -8.99
CA SER A 86 -17.31 36.60 -8.20
C SER A 86 -17.34 35.48 -7.17
N ARG A 87 -18.45 35.35 -6.42
CA ARG A 87 -18.61 34.27 -5.45
C ARG A 87 -18.58 32.88 -6.10
N TYR A 88 -19.19 32.73 -7.28
CA TYR A 88 -19.17 31.48 -8.02
C TYR A 88 -17.75 31.15 -8.50
N ALA A 89 -17.01 32.12 -9.01
CA ALA A 89 -15.61 31.96 -9.41
C ALA A 89 -14.73 31.50 -8.24
N THR A 90 -14.89 32.09 -7.05
CA THR A 90 -14.20 31.63 -5.83
C THR A 90 -14.53 30.19 -5.48
N LYS A 91 -15.80 29.77 -5.59
CA LYS A 91 -16.17 28.36 -5.34
C LYS A 91 -15.55 27.41 -6.36
N VAL A 92 -15.47 27.81 -7.62
CA VAL A 92 -14.84 27.03 -8.68
C VAL A 92 -13.35 26.86 -8.38
N SER A 93 -12.63 27.95 -8.05
CA SER A 93 -11.20 27.87 -7.70
C SER A 93 -10.97 27.01 -6.46
N GLU A 94 -11.75 27.18 -5.39
CA GLU A 94 -11.68 26.33 -4.20
C GLU A 94 -11.89 24.84 -4.53
N SER A 95 -12.83 24.52 -5.42
CA SER A 95 -13.10 23.12 -5.80
C SER A 95 -11.92 22.49 -6.56
N ILE A 96 -11.27 23.28 -7.42
CA ILE A 96 -10.08 22.88 -8.16
C ILE A 96 -8.91 22.68 -7.20
N GLU A 97 -8.70 23.61 -6.27
CA GLU A 97 -7.67 23.53 -5.24
C GLU A 97 -7.86 22.34 -4.32
N LYS A 98 -9.08 22.08 -3.84
CA LYS A 98 -9.42 20.88 -3.05
C LYS A 98 -9.07 19.61 -3.82
N THR A 99 -9.41 19.55 -5.10
CA THR A 99 -9.07 18.39 -5.95
C THR A 99 -7.56 18.22 -6.14
N LYS A 100 -6.83 19.32 -6.38
CA LYS A 100 -5.36 19.32 -6.47
C LYS A 100 -4.71 18.88 -5.15
N ALA A 101 -5.20 19.39 -4.02
CA ALA A 101 -4.73 19.03 -2.69
C ALA A 101 -4.92 17.54 -2.41
N LEU A 102 -6.12 17.00 -2.71
CA LEU A 102 -6.39 15.56 -2.59
C LEU A 102 -5.46 14.72 -3.48
N ARG A 103 -5.16 15.15 -4.70
CA ARG A 103 -4.19 14.46 -5.58
C ARG A 103 -2.79 14.46 -4.97
N LYS A 104 -2.32 15.62 -4.48
CA LYS A 104 -1.01 15.75 -3.81
C LYS A 104 -0.93 14.87 -2.56
N GLU A 105 -1.98 14.82 -1.75
CA GLU A 105 -2.03 13.98 -0.55
C GLU A 105 -1.99 12.48 -0.90
N LYS A 106 -2.75 12.06 -1.91
CA LYS A 106 -2.70 10.67 -2.42
C LYS A 106 -1.32 10.30 -2.93
N GLU A 107 -0.65 11.22 -3.62
CA GLU A 107 0.71 11.00 -4.13
C GLU A 107 1.72 10.89 -2.99
N LYS A 108 1.71 11.79 -2.00
CA LYS A 108 2.54 11.68 -0.80
C LYS A 108 2.34 10.34 -0.08
N LYS A 109 1.09 9.89 0.07
CA LYS A 109 0.76 8.59 0.66
C LYS A 109 1.30 7.41 -0.18
N ARG A 110 1.30 7.53 -1.51
CA ARG A 110 1.87 6.51 -2.41
C ARG A 110 3.40 6.45 -2.27
N GLN A 111 4.06 7.60 -2.27
CA GLN A 111 5.50 7.70 -2.07
C GLN A 111 5.93 7.15 -0.71
N MET A 112 5.21 7.49 0.37
CA MET A 112 5.46 6.95 1.71
C MET A 112 5.35 5.42 1.74
N ARG A 113 4.32 4.84 1.11
CA ARG A 113 4.19 3.37 1.00
C ARG A 113 5.34 2.73 0.24
N LYS A 114 5.79 3.37 -0.85
CA LYS A 114 6.92 2.90 -1.64
C LYS A 114 8.21 2.91 -0.81
N MET A 115 8.49 4.02 -0.13
CA MET A 115 9.62 4.15 0.79
C MET A 115 9.60 3.07 1.89
N ILE A 116 8.46 2.88 2.56
CA ILE A 116 8.31 1.83 3.58
C ILE A 116 8.59 0.44 3.01
N SER A 117 8.09 0.14 1.80
CA SER A 117 8.32 -1.15 1.16
C SER A 117 9.80 -1.37 0.82
N GLU A 118 10.48 -0.35 0.30
CA GLU A 118 11.90 -0.42 -0.03
C GLU A 118 12.77 -0.52 1.22
N THR A 119 12.51 0.29 2.24
CA THR A 119 13.18 0.21 3.55
C THR A 119 12.97 -1.14 4.19
N ARG A 120 11.75 -1.69 4.15
CA ARG A 120 11.45 -3.05 4.62
C ARG A 120 12.31 -4.09 3.92
N ALA A 121 12.35 -4.05 2.58
CA ALA A 121 13.10 -5.04 1.80
C ALA A 121 14.60 -4.99 2.16
N LYS A 122 15.18 -3.80 2.21
CA LYS A 122 16.60 -3.61 2.55
C LYS A 122 16.94 -4.10 3.97
N LEU A 123 16.18 -3.66 4.97
CA LEU A 123 16.43 -4.06 6.36
C LEU A 123 16.31 -5.57 6.55
N VAL A 124 15.31 -6.20 5.94
CA VAL A 124 15.11 -7.65 6.04
C VAL A 124 16.26 -8.40 5.36
N GLU A 125 16.69 -7.95 4.18
CA GLU A 125 17.82 -8.56 3.48
C GLU A 125 19.13 -8.43 4.28
N GLU A 126 19.38 -7.26 4.89
CA GLU A 126 20.52 -7.03 5.76
C GLU A 126 20.48 -7.94 7.00
N LYS A 127 19.34 -8.03 7.69
CA LYS A 127 19.19 -8.93 8.83
C LYS A 127 19.29 -10.40 8.47
N ASP A 128 18.76 -10.81 7.32
CA ASP A 128 18.91 -12.19 6.85
C ASP A 128 20.37 -12.53 6.58
N LYS A 129 21.15 -11.59 6.03
CA LYS A 129 22.60 -11.75 5.84
C LYS A 129 23.33 -11.83 7.18
N GLU A 130 22.97 -11.00 8.16
CA GLU A 130 23.54 -11.02 9.51
C GLU A 130 23.27 -12.35 10.21
N LEU A 131 22.00 -12.78 10.28
CA LEU A 131 21.61 -14.05 10.90
C LEU A 131 22.30 -15.24 10.24
N ARG A 132 22.41 -15.27 8.90
CA ARG A 132 23.16 -16.32 8.18
C ARG A 132 24.64 -16.32 8.54
N LYS A 133 25.28 -15.16 8.67
CA LYS A 133 26.68 -15.05 9.08
C LYS A 133 26.88 -15.55 10.51
N GLU A 134 25.98 -15.20 11.43
CA GLU A 134 26.03 -15.66 12.81
C GLU A 134 25.85 -17.17 12.93
N ILE A 135 24.86 -17.74 12.23
CA ILE A 135 24.66 -19.20 12.16
C ILE A 135 25.91 -19.87 11.59
N THR A 136 26.47 -19.36 10.49
CA THR A 136 27.68 -19.92 9.88
C THR A 136 28.88 -19.85 10.85
N LYS A 137 29.03 -18.75 11.59
CA LYS A 137 30.07 -18.60 12.61
C LYS A 137 29.92 -19.60 13.76
N HIS A 138 28.69 -19.81 14.25
CA HIS A 138 28.41 -20.80 15.27
C HIS A 138 28.70 -22.23 14.78
N LEU A 139 28.26 -22.58 13.57
CA LEU A 139 28.51 -23.91 12.99
C LEU A 139 30.01 -24.16 12.71
N LEU A 140 30.76 -23.12 12.32
CA LEU A 140 32.23 -23.20 12.18
C LEU A 140 32.91 -23.42 13.54
N TYR A 141 32.47 -22.73 14.60
CA TYR A 141 33.02 -22.87 15.94
C TYR A 141 32.79 -24.28 16.52
N LEU A 142 31.64 -24.88 16.19
CA LEU A 142 31.27 -26.24 16.61
C LEU A 142 31.90 -27.35 15.73
N GLY A 143 32.73 -26.99 14.75
CA GLY A 143 33.39 -27.96 13.86
C GLY A 143 32.48 -28.62 12.82
N HIS A 144 31.24 -28.15 12.67
CA HIS A 144 30.26 -28.70 11.73
C HIS A 144 30.43 -28.22 10.29
N VAL A 145 31.28 -27.22 10.05
CA VAL A 145 31.62 -26.72 8.71
C VAL A 145 33.13 -26.82 8.53
N LYS A 146 33.59 -27.63 7.58
CA LYS A 146 34.99 -27.65 7.17
C LYS A 146 35.33 -26.26 6.61
N LYS A 147 36.37 -25.60 7.14
CA LYS A 147 36.93 -24.40 6.49
C LYS A 147 37.23 -24.79 5.05
N LYS A 148 36.63 -24.11 4.07
CA LYS A 148 37.13 -24.21 2.71
C LYS A 148 38.51 -23.60 2.73
N ASP A 149 39.53 -24.44 2.55
CA ASP A 149 40.89 -23.98 2.35
C ASP A 149 40.88 -22.99 1.18
N LYS A 150 41.26 -21.75 1.48
CA LYS A 150 41.22 -20.61 0.55
C LYS A 150 42.42 -20.58 -0.40
N ASP A 151 43.05 -21.72 -0.63
CA ASP A 151 44.24 -21.85 -1.47
C ASP A 151 44.08 -23.05 -2.41
N LYS A 152 43.30 -22.87 -3.48
CA LYS A 152 43.36 -23.63 -4.74
C LYS A 152 42.28 -23.08 -5.65
N ASP A 153 42.55 -21.91 -6.21
CA ASP A 153 42.09 -21.50 -7.54
C ASP A 153 43.03 -20.38 -7.97
N LYS A 154 44.25 -20.79 -8.33
CA LYS A 154 45.10 -19.96 -9.17
C LYS A 154 44.43 -19.92 -10.54
N VAL A 155 43.99 -18.72 -10.88
CA VAL A 155 43.75 -18.26 -12.24
C VAL A 155 44.90 -18.73 -13.14
N THR A 156 44.57 -19.52 -14.16
CA THR A 156 45.27 -19.50 -15.43
C THR A 156 44.21 -19.22 -16.49
N ASP A 157 44.25 -17.98 -16.99
CA ASP A 157 43.77 -17.62 -18.32
C ASP A 157 44.30 -18.61 -19.33
N GLU A 158 43.42 -19.11 -20.21
CA GLU A 158 43.69 -19.40 -21.63
C GLU A 158 42.43 -19.99 -22.27
N THR A 159 41.64 -19.14 -22.91
CA THR A 159 40.93 -19.48 -24.16
C THR A 159 41.95 -19.36 -25.31
N PRO A 160 41.86 -20.07 -26.45
CA PRO A 160 40.62 -20.42 -27.15
C PRO A 160 40.61 -21.78 -27.90
N THR A 161 39.43 -22.20 -28.38
CA THR A 161 39.15 -22.57 -29.80
C THR A 161 37.86 -23.42 -29.88
N GLN A 162 36.90 -22.92 -30.66
CA GLN A 162 35.69 -23.63 -31.10
C GLN A 162 36.05 -24.65 -32.18
N GLU A 163 35.32 -25.77 -32.27
CA GLU A 163 34.52 -26.14 -33.45
C GLU A 163 33.68 -27.42 -33.20
N PRO A 164 32.64 -27.70 -34.03
CA PRO A 164 31.39 -28.35 -33.61
C PRO A 164 31.22 -29.78 -34.17
N SER A 165 30.35 -30.59 -33.55
CA SER A 165 29.64 -31.64 -34.29
C SER A 165 28.29 -32.00 -33.65
N GLU A 166 27.33 -32.19 -34.54
CA GLU A 166 25.94 -32.58 -34.32
C GLU A 166 25.81 -34.08 -33.99
N GLU A 167 24.83 -34.45 -33.17
CA GLU A 167 23.80 -35.48 -33.48
C GLU A 167 22.88 -35.74 -32.25
N LYS A 168 21.56 -35.73 -32.50
CA LYS A 168 20.44 -36.07 -31.58
C LYS A 168 20.06 -37.56 -31.75
N PRO A 169 18.99 -38.11 -31.13
CA PRO A 169 18.49 -38.10 -29.73
C PRO A 169 18.10 -39.52 -29.24
N THR A 170 18.01 -39.82 -27.93
CA THR A 170 17.08 -40.84 -27.35
C THR A 170 17.14 -40.84 -25.80
N THR A 171 16.07 -40.37 -25.13
CA THR A 171 15.14 -41.10 -24.25
C THR A 171 15.51 -41.15 -22.75
N GLU A 172 14.56 -40.66 -21.94
CA GLU A 172 14.33 -40.83 -20.49
C GLU A 172 14.86 -39.77 -19.49
N PRO A 173 14.03 -39.38 -18.48
CA PRO A 173 14.32 -38.29 -17.57
C PRO A 173 15.10 -38.80 -16.35
N LYS A 174 16.38 -38.43 -16.22
CA LYS A 174 17.09 -38.61 -14.95
C LYS A 174 16.66 -37.53 -13.96
N GLN A 175 15.90 -37.97 -12.97
CA GLN A 175 15.61 -37.26 -11.73
C GLN A 175 16.93 -36.75 -11.12
N GLY A 176 17.09 -35.43 -11.05
CA GLY A 176 18.10 -34.79 -10.23
C GLY A 176 17.65 -34.76 -8.78
N THR A 177 17.78 -35.88 -8.08
CA THR A 177 17.90 -35.89 -6.62
C THR A 177 19.29 -35.41 -6.28
N ASP A 178 19.42 -34.18 -5.78
CA ASP A 178 20.59 -33.71 -4.99
C ASP A 178 20.30 -32.36 -4.30
N GLN A 179 19.11 -32.23 -3.68
CA GLN A 179 18.84 -31.20 -2.65
C GLN A 179 18.22 -31.79 -1.38
N GLY A 180 18.36 -33.10 -1.17
CA GLY A 180 17.69 -33.83 -0.08
C GLY A 180 18.60 -34.45 0.99
N GLU A 181 19.92 -34.55 0.77
CA GLU A 181 20.76 -35.41 1.61
C GLU A 181 21.58 -34.70 2.69
N LEU A 182 21.54 -33.37 2.80
CA LEU A 182 22.24 -32.69 3.91
C LEU A 182 21.43 -32.65 5.22
N THR A 183 20.16 -33.08 5.20
CA THR A 183 19.25 -32.95 6.36
C THR A 183 18.84 -34.26 7.03
N SER A 184 19.18 -35.44 6.47
CA SER A 184 18.63 -36.72 6.98
C SER A 184 19.54 -37.59 7.85
N VAL A 185 20.85 -37.34 7.97
CA VAL A 185 21.74 -38.33 8.63
C VAL A 185 22.33 -37.89 9.98
N ILE A 186 22.14 -36.63 10.42
CA ILE A 186 22.72 -36.17 11.71
C ILE A 186 21.64 -35.65 12.70
N GLY A 187 20.41 -35.42 12.25
CA GLY A 187 19.44 -34.54 12.92
C GLY A 187 18.41 -35.21 13.85
N GLY A 188 18.72 -36.29 14.56
CA GLY A 188 17.71 -37.01 15.34
C GLY A 188 17.65 -36.69 16.84
N LYS A 189 18.80 -36.63 17.54
CA LYS A 189 18.82 -36.64 19.02
C LYS A 189 19.81 -35.68 19.69
N TYR A 190 20.76 -35.10 18.95
CA TYR A 190 21.78 -34.22 19.55
C TYR A 190 21.41 -32.73 19.51
N LEU A 191 20.43 -32.37 18.66
CA LEU A 191 19.98 -31.00 18.45
C LEU A 191 19.03 -30.47 19.54
N GLU A 192 18.43 -31.36 20.34
CA GLU A 192 17.31 -31.00 21.21
C GLU A 192 17.73 -30.38 22.55
N ALA A 193 18.97 -30.57 23.04
CA ALA A 193 19.27 -30.31 24.45
C ALA A 193 20.35 -29.24 24.75
N HIS A 194 21.31 -28.95 23.86
CA HIS A 194 22.50 -28.18 24.28
C HIS A 194 22.86 -26.94 23.46
N ASP A 195 22.13 -26.62 22.39
CA ASP A 195 22.55 -25.57 21.48
C ASP A 195 21.41 -24.61 21.10
N THR A 196 20.84 -24.00 22.14
CA THR A 196 19.70 -23.08 22.07
C THR A 196 20.02 -21.80 21.26
N LYS A 197 21.30 -21.44 21.12
CA LYS A 197 21.69 -20.17 20.50
C LYS A 197 21.49 -20.16 19.00
N TRP A 198 22.07 -21.12 18.26
CA TRP A 198 21.91 -21.12 16.80
C TRP A 198 20.53 -21.61 16.38
N THR A 199 19.87 -22.47 17.18
CA THR A 199 18.48 -22.87 16.96
C THR A 199 17.53 -21.68 17.04
N ASN A 200 17.72 -20.77 18.01
CA ASN A 200 16.98 -19.50 18.08
C ASN A 200 17.26 -18.60 16.87
N LEU A 201 18.51 -18.48 16.42
CA LEU A 201 18.85 -17.71 15.22
C LEU A 201 18.23 -18.30 13.94
N TYR A 202 18.22 -19.62 13.84
CA TYR A 202 17.60 -20.34 12.72
C TYR A 202 16.08 -20.19 12.73
N GLN A 203 15.44 -20.29 13.90
CA GLN A 203 14.01 -20.03 14.06
C GLN A 203 13.65 -18.62 13.60
N LYS A 204 14.46 -17.60 13.94
CA LYS A 204 14.26 -16.23 13.43
C LYS A 204 14.39 -16.14 11.92
N LEU A 205 15.36 -16.84 11.32
CA LEU A 205 15.59 -16.81 9.88
C LEU A 205 14.45 -17.46 9.08
N VAL A 206 13.91 -18.58 9.59
CA VAL A 206 12.83 -19.35 8.96
C VAL A 206 11.44 -18.80 9.29
N ALA A 207 11.32 -17.91 10.28
CA ALA A 207 10.05 -17.33 10.67
C ALA A 207 9.33 -16.63 9.49
N ASP A 208 8.05 -16.94 9.31
CA ASP A 208 7.17 -16.33 8.30
C ASP A 208 6.96 -14.82 8.54
N ARG A 209 7.19 -14.35 9.78
CA ARG A 209 6.98 -12.96 10.18
C ARG A 209 8.30 -12.21 10.29
N ASN A 210 8.40 -11.11 9.56
CA ASN A 210 9.59 -10.25 9.60
C ASN A 210 9.83 -9.63 10.98
N CYS A 211 8.79 -9.32 11.77
CA CYS A 211 8.96 -8.73 13.10
C CYS A 211 9.85 -9.59 14.03
N LEU A 212 9.74 -10.92 13.91
CA LEU A 212 10.52 -11.87 14.71
C LEU A 212 12.01 -11.85 14.38
N LYS A 213 12.40 -11.45 13.15
CA LYS A 213 13.81 -11.26 12.76
C LYS A 213 14.47 -10.09 13.48
N PHE A 214 13.67 -9.15 14.00
CA PHE A 214 14.11 -7.93 14.66
C PHE A 214 13.78 -7.93 16.16
N ASP A 215 13.37 -9.08 16.72
CA ASP A 215 12.93 -9.18 18.12
C ASP A 215 11.75 -8.26 18.48
N ILE A 216 10.89 -7.99 17.50
CA ILE A 216 9.69 -7.16 17.68
C ILE A 216 8.49 -8.08 17.90
N ALA A 217 7.72 -7.80 18.97
CA ALA A 217 6.66 -8.66 19.46
C ALA A 217 5.46 -8.76 18.49
N ASP A 218 5.14 -7.69 17.76
CA ASP A 218 4.00 -7.66 16.86
C ASP A 218 4.26 -6.95 15.53
N ASP A 219 3.33 -7.10 14.59
CA ASP A 219 3.43 -6.44 13.28
C ASP A 219 3.18 -4.93 13.38
N ALA A 220 2.45 -4.46 14.41
CA ALA A 220 2.11 -3.05 14.57
C ALA A 220 3.35 -2.22 14.90
N ASP A 221 4.15 -2.69 15.84
CA ASP A 221 5.44 -2.13 16.24
C ASP A 221 6.46 -2.25 15.12
N TRP A 222 6.42 -3.35 14.34
CA TRP A 222 7.23 -3.47 13.13
C TRP A 222 6.89 -2.39 12.09
N TYR A 223 5.60 -2.10 11.89
CA TYR A 223 5.19 -1.01 11.02
C TYR A 223 5.60 0.38 11.55
N GLN A 224 5.64 0.59 12.87
CA GLN A 224 6.16 1.83 13.45
C GLN A 224 7.67 1.95 13.29
N PHE A 225 8.40 0.87 13.55
CA PHE A 225 9.84 0.78 13.32
C PHE A 225 10.21 1.13 11.87
N LEU A 226 9.48 0.58 10.89
CA LEU A 226 9.66 0.92 9.48
C LEU A 226 9.35 2.39 9.16
N LYS A 227 8.33 2.98 9.80
CA LYS A 227 8.01 4.41 9.64
C LYS A 227 9.09 5.33 10.20
N ASN A 228 9.78 4.89 11.25
CA ASN A 228 10.88 5.62 11.89
C ASN A 228 12.24 5.40 11.19
N GLY A 229 12.24 4.69 10.05
CA GLY A 229 13.45 4.46 9.26
C GLY A 229 14.30 3.27 9.74
N GLY A 230 13.73 2.38 10.55
CA GLY A 230 14.43 1.20 11.06
C GLY A 230 15.40 1.51 12.19
N LYS A 231 15.07 2.51 13.02
CA LYS A 231 15.79 2.88 14.24
C LYS A 231 14.88 2.74 15.45
#